data_AF-A0A563CNR1-F1
#
_entry.id   AF-A0A563CNR1-F1
#
_cell.length_a   1.000
_cell.length_b   1.000
_cell.length_c   1.000
_cell.angle_alpha   90.00
_cell.angle_beta   90.00
_cell.angle_gamma   90.00
#
_symmetry.space_group_name_H-M   'P 1'
#
loop_
_entity.id
_entity.type
_entity.pdbx_description
1 polymer ?
#
loop_
_entity_poly.entity_id
_entity_poly.type
_entity_poly.pdbx_seq_one_letter_code
_entity_poly.pdbx_strand_id
1 'polypeptide(L)'
;MRVVIVYKDNSEYTRSVYDFLRDYEARTGKQLETINPDTREGSDFCRLYDIVEYPSIVAVTDSGSLQYMWRGLPLPLINEVNYYDKIY
;
A
#
# COMPACT_ATOMS: atom_id res chain seq x y z
N MET A 1 8.61 -10.94 -0.99
CA MET A 1 8.11 -9.87 -0.09
C MET A 1 7.27 -8.94 -0.93
N ARG A 2 6.07 -8.63 -0.44
CA ARG A 2 5.03 -7.93 -1.20
C ARG A 2 4.62 -6.66 -0.47
N VAL A 3 4.42 -5.57 -1.20
CA VAL A 3 3.94 -4.31 -0.65
C VAL A 3 2.63 -3.91 -1.34
N VAL A 4 1.62 -3.58 -0.53
CA VAL A 4 0.27 -3.27 -0.98
C VAL A 4 -0.15 -1.92 -0.41
N ILE A 5 -0.75 -1.06 -1.24
CA ILE A 5 -1.40 0.16 -0.78
C ILE A 5 -2.92 -0.02 -0.77
N VAL A 6 -3.52 0.24 0.37
CA VAL A 6 -4.98 0.21 0.57
C VAL A 6 -5.49 1.64 0.61
N TYR A 7 -6.40 1.99 -0.29
CA TYR A 7 -6.97 3.34 -0.35
C TYR A 7 -8.36 3.33 -0.98
N LYS A 8 -9.15 4.37 -0.66
CA LYS A 8 -10.46 4.58 -1.27
C LYS A 8 -10.37 5.47 -2.50
N ASP A 9 -10.95 5.01 -3.61
CA ASP A 9 -11.14 5.83 -4.80
C ASP A 9 -12.09 7.01 -4.51
N ASN A 10 -11.93 8.12 -5.23
CA ASN A 10 -12.74 9.34 -5.09
C ASN A 10 -12.78 9.92 -3.66
N SER A 11 -11.69 9.78 -2.90
CA SER A 11 -11.51 10.36 -1.57
C SER A 11 -10.57 11.57 -1.60
N GLU A 12 -10.51 12.31 -0.50
CA GLU A 12 -9.61 13.46 -0.33
C GLU A 12 -8.12 13.11 -0.50
N TYR A 13 -7.73 11.86 -0.29
CA TYR A 13 -6.34 11.39 -0.39
C TYR A 13 -6.00 10.74 -1.74
N THR A 14 -6.99 10.56 -2.63
CA THR A 14 -6.82 9.87 -3.93
C THR A 14 -5.70 10.49 -4.76
N ARG A 15 -5.60 11.82 -4.78
CA ARG A 15 -4.53 12.51 -5.53
C ARG A 15 -3.14 12.18 -4.98
N SER A 16 -2.96 12.22 -3.66
CA SER A 16 -1.69 11.89 -3.01
C SER A 16 -1.25 10.46 -3.28
N VAL A 17 -2.21 9.53 -3.28
CA VAL A 17 -1.96 8.13 -3.61
C VAL A 17 -1.52 7.97 -5.07
N TYR A 18 -2.22 8.60 -6.03
CA TYR A 18 -1.83 8.50 -7.45
C TYR A 18 -0.49 9.15 -7.76
N ASP A 19 -0.20 10.31 -7.17
CA ASP A 19 1.12 10.94 -7.31
C ASP A 19 2.21 10.02 -6.74
N PHE A 20 1.98 9.41 -5.57
CA PHE A 20 2.91 8.44 -4.99
C PHE A 20 3.12 7.20 -5.87
N LEU A 21 2.06 6.60 -6.40
CA LEU A 21 2.13 5.43 -7.28
C LEU A 21 2.92 5.74 -8.56
N ARG A 22 2.63 6.89 -9.20
CA ARG A 22 3.36 7.35 -10.38
C ARG A 22 4.84 7.55 -10.09
N ASP A 23 5.16 8.24 -9.00
CA ASP A 23 6.54 8.55 -8.64
C ASP A 23 7.30 7.28 -8.21
N TYR A 24 6.62 6.33 -7.58
CA TYR A 24 7.17 5.02 -7.22
C TYR A 24 7.54 4.22 -8.48
N GLU A 25 6.63 4.12 -9.45
CA GLU A 25 6.88 3.44 -10.73
C GLU A 25 8.02 4.12 -11.49
N ALA A 26 8.02 5.45 -11.57
CA ALA A 26 9.07 6.20 -12.26
C ALA A 26 10.47 6.00 -11.66
N ARG A 27 10.57 5.81 -10.33
CA ARG A 27 11.85 5.68 -9.63
C ARG A 27 12.34 4.24 -9.48
N THR A 28 11.43 3.28 -9.45
CA THR A 28 11.75 1.87 -9.16
C THR A 28 11.53 0.95 -10.34
N GLY A 29 10.77 1.39 -11.36
CA GLY A 29 10.33 0.55 -12.48
C GLY A 29 9.26 -0.47 -12.10
N LYS A 30 8.69 -0.39 -10.88
CA LYS A 30 7.74 -1.36 -10.33
C LYS A 30 6.39 -0.72 -10.05
N GLN A 31 5.31 -1.45 -10.28
CA GLN A 31 3.97 -1.05 -9.89
C GLN A 31 3.64 -1.65 -8.53
N LEU A 32 3.24 -0.81 -7.58
CA LEU A 32 2.70 -1.29 -6.32
C LEU A 32 1.32 -1.86 -6.53
N GLU A 33 1.03 -2.93 -5.80
CA GLU A 33 -0.31 -3.45 -5.77
C GLU A 33 -1.25 -2.52 -4.99
N THR A 34 -2.46 -2.34 -5.52
CA THR A 34 -3.50 -1.53 -4.93
C THR A 34 -4.69 -2.39 -4.51
N ILE A 35 -5.25 -2.09 -3.33
CA ILE A 35 -6.49 -2.73 -2.85
C ILE A 35 -7.52 -1.65 -2.52
N ASN A 36 -8.72 -1.80 -3.07
CA ASN A 36 -9.88 -1.01 -2.70
C ASN A 36 -10.59 -1.66 -1.49
N PRO A 37 -10.65 -0.99 -0.32
CA PRO A 37 -11.22 -1.56 0.91
C PRO A 37 -12.75 -1.75 0.87
N ASP A 38 -13.44 -1.13 -0.09
CA ASP A 38 -14.90 -1.25 -0.24
C ASP A 38 -15.29 -2.54 -1.02
N THR A 39 -14.31 -3.26 -1.57
CA THR A 39 -14.52 -4.60 -2.14
C THR A 39 -14.55 -5.66 -1.04
N ARG A 40 -15.14 -6.83 -1.31
CA ARG A 40 -15.16 -7.94 -0.35
C ARG A 40 -13.75 -8.38 0.04
N GLU A 41 -12.89 -8.60 -0.96
CA GLU A 41 -11.50 -9.00 -0.75
C GLU A 41 -10.72 -7.92 0.00
N GLY A 42 -10.89 -6.64 -0.35
CA GLY A 42 -10.26 -5.54 0.36
C GLY A 42 -10.72 -5.41 1.81
N SER A 43 -12.01 -5.59 2.09
CA SER A 43 -12.53 -5.59 3.45
C SER A 43 -11.95 -6.73 4.29
N ASP A 44 -11.83 -7.93 3.71
CA ASP A 44 -11.22 -9.07 4.38
C ASP A 44 -9.72 -8.86 4.62
N PHE A 45 -9.00 -8.26 3.66
CA PHE A 45 -7.60 -7.85 3.82
C PHE A 45 -7.43 -6.82 4.95
N CYS A 46 -8.30 -5.80 5.00
CA CYS A 46 -8.27 -4.80 6.06
C CYS A 46 -8.49 -5.41 7.44
N ARG A 47 -9.42 -6.37 7.57
CA ARG A 47 -9.64 -7.10 8.84
C ARG A 47 -8.43 -7.94 9.22
N LEU A 48 -7.83 -8.65 8.26
CA LEU A 48 -6.69 -9.53 8.51
C LEU A 48 -5.48 -8.78 9.08
N TYR A 49 -5.22 -7.57 8.57
CA TYR A 49 -4.07 -6.76 8.97
C TYR A 49 -4.42 -5.60 9.92
N ASP A 50 -5.66 -5.51 10.42
CA ASP A 50 -6.14 -4.44 11.30
C ASP A 50 -5.93 -3.02 10.70
N ILE A 51 -6.36 -2.85 9.45
CA ILE A 51 -6.32 -1.58 8.73
C ILE A 51 -7.61 -0.82 9.01
N VAL A 52 -7.48 0.26 9.78
CA VAL A 52 -8.60 1.12 10.21
C VAL A 52 -8.51 2.55 9.67
N GLU A 53 -7.42 2.87 8.97
CA GLU A 53 -7.13 4.20 8.45
C GLU A 53 -6.71 4.12 6.98
N TYR A 54 -7.13 5.09 6.17
CA TYR A 54 -6.82 5.17 4.74
C TYR A 54 -6.16 6.51 4.40
N PRO A 55 -5.16 6.52 3.49
CA PRO A 55 -4.52 5.36 2.89
C PRO A 55 -3.67 4.58 3.90
N SER A 56 -3.37 3.31 3.65
CA SER A 56 -2.38 2.54 4.41
C SER A 56 -1.50 1.72 3.46
N ILE A 57 -0.19 1.67 3.71
CA ILE A 57 0.74 0.81 2.97
C ILE A 57 1.15 -0.34 3.89
N VAL A 58 1.08 -1.57 3.38
CA VAL A 58 1.34 -2.79 4.13
C VAL A 58 2.44 -3.58 3.45
N ALA A 59 3.52 -3.87 4.18
CA ALA A 59 4.57 -4.77 3.75
C ALA A 59 4.37 -6.14 4.41
N VAL A 60 4.25 -7.18 3.59
CA VAL A 60 4.06 -8.57 4.06
C VAL A 60 5.11 -9.50 3.46
N THR A 61 5.46 -10.55 4.20
CA THR A 61 6.25 -11.66 3.65
C THR A 61 5.40 -12.48 2.68
N ASP A 62 6.04 -13.35 1.91
CA ASP A 62 5.35 -14.28 1.01
C ASP A 62 4.53 -15.33 1.75
N SER A 63 4.80 -15.51 3.06
CA SER A 63 4.00 -16.32 3.98
C SER A 63 2.80 -15.55 4.58
N GLY A 64 2.57 -14.29 4.19
CA GLY A 64 1.48 -13.45 4.71
C GLY A 64 1.75 -12.85 6.09
N SER A 65 2.98 -12.90 6.59
CA SER A 65 3.34 -12.30 7.88
C SER A 65 3.57 -10.79 7.72
N LEU A 66 2.89 -9.98 8.52
CA LEU A 66 3.09 -8.53 8.54
C LEU A 66 4.55 -8.20 8.92
N GLN A 67 5.20 -7.37 8.11
CA GLN A 67 6.54 -6.86 8.38
C GLN A 67 6.49 -5.42 8.86
N TYR A 68 5.71 -4.59 8.16
CA TYR A 68 5.56 -3.19 8.49
C TYR A 68 4.24 -2.62 7.95
N MET A 69 3.76 -1.54 8.56
CA MET A 69 2.58 -0.82 8.11
C MET A 69 2.78 0.70 8.31
N TRP A 70 2.52 1.46 7.25
CA TRP A 70 2.37 2.92 7.32
C TRP A 70 0.88 3.25 7.22
N ARG A 71 0.41 4.10 8.12
CA ARG A 71 -1.02 4.44 8.27
C ARG A 71 -1.23 5.92 8.00
N GLY A 72 -2.27 6.24 7.25
CA GLY A 72 -2.70 7.61 6.97
C GLY A 72 -1.72 8.40 6.12
N LEU A 73 -1.78 9.72 6.31
CA LEU A 73 -0.86 10.67 5.72
C LEU A 73 0.09 11.26 6.79
N PRO A 74 1.30 11.68 6.41
CA PRO A 74 1.87 11.64 5.06
C PRO A 74 2.25 10.22 4.61
N LEU A 75 2.22 9.98 3.29
CA LEU A 75 2.75 8.74 2.72
C LEU A 75 4.27 8.65 2.99
N PRO A 76 4.82 7.42 3.18
CA PRO A 76 6.24 7.23 3.44
C PRO A 76 7.12 7.61 2.25
N LEU A 77 8.43 7.58 2.44
CA LEU A 77 9.37 7.75 1.35
C LEU A 77 9.37 6.52 0.44
N ILE A 78 9.55 6.75 -0.85
CA ILE A 78 9.65 5.67 -1.86
C ILE A 78 10.75 4.66 -1.49
N ASN A 79 11.88 5.13 -0.95
CA ASN A 79 12.98 4.24 -0.55
C ASN A 79 12.61 3.33 0.64
N GLU A 80 11.75 3.79 1.55
CA GLU A 80 11.25 2.98 2.67
C GLU A 80 10.35 1.86 2.17
N VAL A 81 9.45 2.18 1.24
CA VAL A 81 8.55 1.20 0.61
C VAL A 81 9.33 0.21 -0.26
N ASN A 82 10.23 0.72 -1.11
CA ASN A 82 11.05 -0.07 -2.03
C ASN A 82 11.98 -1.06 -1.32
N TYR A 83 12.39 -0.78 -0.07
CA TYR A 83 13.17 -1.71 0.74
C TYR A 83 12.45 -3.05 0.96
N TYR A 84 11.12 -3.03 1.10
CA TYR A 84 10.31 -4.23 1.31
C TYR A 84 9.79 -4.87 0.02
N ASP A 85 9.75 -4.11 -1.08
CA ASP A 85 9.22 -4.58 -2.36
C ASP A 85 10.29 -5.31 -3.19
N LYS A 86 10.48 -6.60 -2.89
CA LYS A 86 11.49 -7.44 -3.55
C LYS A 86 10.89 -8.16 -4.74
N ILE A 87 11.56 -8.05 -5.89
CA ILE A 87 11.24 -8.80 -7.11
C ILE A 87 11.56 -10.29 -6.87
N TYR A 88 10.64 -11.18 -7.25
CA TYR A 88 10.95 -12.56 -7.60
C TYR A 88 11.04 -12.69 -9.12
#